data_AF-A0A9X4QX10-F1
#
_entry.id   AF-A0A9X4QX10-F1
#
_cell.length_a   1.000
_cell.length_b   1.000
_cell.length_c   1.000
_cell.angle_alpha   90.00
_cell.angle_beta   90.00
_cell.angle_gamma   90.00
#
_symmetry.space_group_name_H-M   'P 1'
#
loop_
_entity.id
_entity.type
_entity.pdbx_description
1 polymer ?
#
loop_
_entity_poly.entity_id
_entity_poly.type
_entity_poly.pdbx_seq_one_letter_code
_entity_poly.pdbx_strand_id
1 'polypeptide(L)'
;MELQSVTQSQLFKLFALHLFSTMIAFMVGIMLQSSGYNAPLGVLCGALLGLAFSYFAFKLGLRRPDRFFIEYGQEIVGRWLHYPLLLFIAVSNLLIAIINFWELQDVMIQFYLVSTPPWAIAALCGLCIAYTVRFGVKSVFRAAEGLFFFSLLSFLLIPILVSENFNWFSIRGIATYFSVREAWSSAYYTSSVFGGDVVCAAYFSVPVFAG
;
A
#
# COMPACT_ATOMS: atom_id res chain seq x y z
N MET A 1 -21.77 14.16 12.05
CA MET A 1 -20.85 13.07 11.65
C MET A 1 -19.45 13.54 12.02
N GLU A 2 -19.02 13.27 13.25
CA GLU A 2 -17.78 13.84 13.82
C GLU A 2 -16.55 13.12 13.26
N LEU A 3 -15.92 13.75 12.26
CA LEU A 3 -14.61 13.36 11.70
C LEU A 3 -13.43 13.72 12.64
N GLN A 4 -13.71 14.17 13.86
CA GLN A 4 -12.75 14.89 14.73
C GLN A 4 -11.84 14.00 15.61
N SER A 5 -11.56 12.74 15.25
CA SER A 5 -10.75 11.87 16.13
C SER A 5 -9.72 10.96 15.45
N VAL A 6 -9.33 11.25 14.21
CA VAL A 6 -8.22 10.54 13.56
C VAL A 6 -7.08 11.52 13.37
N THR A 7 -5.98 11.30 14.09
CA THR A 7 -4.80 12.16 14.03
C THR A 7 -4.08 11.98 12.70
N GLN A 8 -3.47 13.04 12.16
CA GLN A 8 -2.63 12.96 10.95
C GLN A 8 -1.57 11.84 11.02
N SER A 9 -0.97 11.65 12.20
CA SER A 9 -0.02 10.58 12.48
C SER A 9 -0.63 9.18 12.38
N GLN A 10 -1.91 9.00 12.74
CA GLN A 10 -2.62 7.72 12.62
C GLN A 10 -2.87 7.35 11.16
N LEU A 11 -3.24 8.33 10.34
CA LEU A 11 -3.35 8.17 8.89
C LEU A 11 -2.01 7.78 8.27
N PHE A 12 -0.96 8.53 8.58
CA PHE A 12 0.38 8.24 8.07
C PHE A 12 0.83 6.83 8.42
N LYS A 13 0.66 6.40 9.68
CA LYS A 13 1.04 5.05 10.13
C LYS A 13 0.25 3.96 9.41
N LEU A 14 -1.05 4.15 9.19
CA LEU A 14 -1.89 3.19 8.47
C LEU A 14 -1.45 3.06 7.00
N PHE A 15 -1.21 4.17 6.31
CA PHE A 15 -0.74 4.14 4.92
C PHE A 15 0.67 3.57 4.81
N ALA A 16 1.57 3.92 5.73
CA ALA A 16 2.91 3.36 5.77
C ALA A 16 2.88 1.84 6.00
N LEU A 17 2.03 1.36 6.91
CA LEU A 17 1.85 -0.06 7.17
C LEU A 17 1.26 -0.79 5.95
N HIS A 18 0.28 -0.19 5.29
CA HIS A 18 -0.31 -0.75 4.08
C HIS A 18 0.73 -0.89 2.96
N LEU A 19 1.45 0.19 2.64
CA LEU A 19 2.51 0.21 1.62
C LEU A 19 3.63 -0.79 1.95
N PHE A 20 4.04 -0.86 3.22
CA PHE A 20 5.07 -1.79 3.67
C PHE A 20 4.62 -3.25 3.50
N SER A 21 3.39 -3.56 3.91
CA SER A 21 2.83 -4.91 3.80
C SER A 21 2.67 -5.35 2.35
N THR A 22 2.15 -4.49 1.46
CA THR A 22 1.95 -4.85 0.04
C THR A 22 3.27 -5.02 -0.67
N MET A 23 4.26 -4.16 -0.41
CA MET A 23 5.60 -4.28 -0.97
C MET A 23 6.27 -5.58 -0.57
N ILE A 24 6.28 -5.91 0.72
CA ILE A 24 7.04 -7.07 1.23
C ILE A 24 6.33 -8.39 0.98
N ALA A 25 5.03 -8.47 1.28
CA ALA A 25 4.30 -9.73 1.21
C ALA A 25 4.14 -10.21 -0.24
N PHE A 26 3.94 -9.27 -1.18
CA PHE A 26 3.49 -9.63 -2.53
C PHE A 26 4.48 -9.20 -3.62
N MET A 27 5.08 -8.01 -3.49
CA MET A 27 5.92 -7.45 -4.56
C MET A 27 7.36 -7.96 -4.53
N VAL A 28 7.95 -8.23 -3.37
CA VAL A 28 9.38 -8.60 -3.25
C VAL A 28 9.75 -9.80 -4.13
N GLY A 29 8.90 -10.83 -4.19
CA GLY A 29 9.15 -12.01 -5.03
C GLY A 29 9.20 -11.65 -6.52
N ILE A 30 8.24 -10.86 -7.00
CA ILE A 30 8.16 -10.40 -8.39
C ILE A 30 9.37 -9.53 -8.73
N MET A 31 9.76 -8.62 -7.83
CA MET A 31 10.88 -7.70 -8.04
C MET A 31 12.23 -8.41 -8.07
N LEU A 32 12.44 -9.40 -7.20
CA LEU A 32 13.64 -10.24 -7.20
C LEU A 32 13.75 -11.07 -8.48
N GLN A 33 12.63 -11.60 -9.00
CA GLN A 33 12.62 -12.35 -10.26
C GLN A 33 12.84 -11.45 -11.48
N SER A 34 12.28 -10.24 -11.48
CA SER A 34 12.35 -9.34 -12.65
C SER A 34 13.65 -8.55 -12.74
N SER A 35 14.24 -8.18 -11.60
CA SER A 35 15.33 -7.19 -11.52
C SER A 35 16.55 -7.71 -10.77
N GLY A 36 16.50 -8.92 -10.21
CA GLY A 36 17.62 -9.56 -9.53
C GLY A 36 18.28 -8.66 -8.48
N TYR A 37 19.58 -8.42 -8.65
CA TYR A 37 20.36 -7.55 -7.77
C TYR A 37 20.00 -6.06 -7.90
N ASN A 38 19.42 -5.61 -9.01
CA ASN A 38 19.05 -4.21 -9.23
C ASN A 38 17.68 -3.83 -8.61
N ALA A 39 16.95 -4.80 -8.07
CA ALA A 39 15.63 -4.58 -7.47
C ALA A 39 15.60 -3.44 -6.44
N PRO A 40 16.55 -3.32 -5.48
CA PRO A 40 16.52 -2.25 -4.47
C PRO A 40 16.63 -0.84 -5.07
N LEU A 41 17.44 -0.68 -6.12
CA LEU A 41 17.57 0.61 -6.83
C LEU A 41 16.29 0.94 -7.59
N GLY A 42 15.67 -0.06 -8.23
CA GLY A 42 14.37 0.09 -8.86
C GLY A 42 13.27 0.49 -7.87
N VAL A 43 13.23 -0.13 -6.68
CA VAL A 43 12.31 0.25 -5.59
C VAL A 43 12.51 1.72 -5.22
N LEU A 44 13.76 2.15 -5.00
CA LEU A 44 14.05 3.54 -4.59
C LEU A 44 13.62 4.55 -5.66
N CYS A 45 13.94 4.30 -6.92
CA CYS A 45 13.52 5.16 -8.03
C CYS A 45 11.99 5.18 -8.18
N GLY A 46 11.33 4.02 -8.10
CA GLY A 46 9.87 3.91 -8.15
C GLY A 46 9.18 4.60 -6.98
N ALA A 47 9.75 4.51 -5.78
CA ALA A 47 9.24 5.19 -4.59
C ALA A 47 9.37 6.72 -4.71
N LEU A 48 10.49 7.23 -5.26
CA LEU A 48 10.66 8.66 -5.55
C LEU A 48 9.63 9.16 -6.58
N LEU A 49 9.41 8.41 -7.66
CA LEU A 49 8.39 8.74 -8.66
C LEU A 49 6.98 8.70 -8.05
N GLY A 50 6.67 7.66 -7.26
CA GLY A 50 5.41 7.54 -6.54
C GLY A 50 5.17 8.69 -5.56
N LEU A 51 6.21 9.12 -4.83
CA LEU A 51 6.17 10.29 -3.97
C LEU A 51 5.94 11.59 -4.76
N ALA A 52 6.54 11.74 -5.94
CA ALA A 52 6.29 12.88 -6.80
C ALA A 52 4.81 12.93 -7.24
N PHE A 53 4.25 11.80 -7.68
CA PHE A 53 2.82 11.70 -8.01
C PHE A 53 1.91 11.99 -6.81
N SER A 54 2.25 11.43 -5.66
CA SER A 54 1.59 11.71 -4.38
C SER A 54 1.59 13.20 -4.04
N TYR A 55 2.72 13.88 -4.20
CA TYR A 55 2.84 15.31 -3.96
C TYR A 55 1.91 16.13 -4.88
N PHE A 56 1.81 15.77 -6.15
CA PHE A 56 0.86 16.41 -7.08
C PHE A 56 -0.60 16.16 -6.66
N ALA A 57 -0.94 14.92 -6.29
CA ALA A 57 -2.28 14.57 -5.82
C ALA A 57 -2.64 15.33 -4.53
N PHE A 58 -1.72 15.42 -3.59
CA PHE A 58 -1.88 16.16 -2.34
C PHE A 58 -2.05 17.66 -2.57
N LYS A 59 -1.22 18.27 -3.42
CA LYS A 59 -1.32 19.68 -3.79
C LYS A 59 -2.65 19.99 -4.50
N LEU A 60 -3.17 19.05 -5.27
CA LEU A 60 -4.49 19.18 -5.90
C LEU A 60 -5.61 19.11 -4.86
N GLY A 61 -5.51 18.20 -3.89
CA GLY A 61 -6.47 18.07 -2.79
C GLY A 61 -6.53 19.30 -1.88
N LEU A 62 -5.38 19.92 -1.57
CA LEU A 62 -5.30 21.15 -0.78
C LEU A 62 -5.96 22.37 -1.43
N ARG A 63 -6.25 22.34 -2.74
CA ARG A 63 -6.84 23.48 -3.45
C ARG A 63 -8.31 23.72 -3.09
N ARG A 64 -9.02 22.70 -2.59
CA ARG A 64 -10.42 22.77 -2.11
C ARG A 64 -10.61 21.78 -0.93
N PRO A 65 -10.13 22.10 0.28
CA PRO A 65 -10.13 21.18 1.42
C PRO A 65 -11.53 20.76 1.91
N ASP A 66 -12.54 21.59 1.66
CA ASP A 66 -13.89 21.42 2.24
C ASP A 66 -14.80 20.45 1.48
N ARG A 67 -14.35 19.88 0.36
CA ARG A 67 -15.19 18.98 -0.47
C ARG A 67 -14.43 17.73 -0.85
N PHE A 68 -15.10 16.59 -0.74
CA PHE A 68 -14.55 15.33 -1.24
C PHE A 68 -14.37 15.41 -2.77
N PHE A 69 -13.35 14.73 -3.29
CA PHE A 69 -13.10 14.69 -4.74
C PHE A 69 -14.30 14.09 -5.51
N ILE A 70 -15.12 13.27 -4.85
CA ILE A 70 -16.39 12.73 -5.36
C ILE A 70 -17.38 13.85 -5.71
N GLU A 71 -17.38 14.94 -4.94
CA GLU A 71 -18.27 16.09 -5.13
C GLU A 71 -17.63 17.15 -6.05
N TYR A 72 -16.34 17.40 -5.90
CA TYR A 72 -15.64 18.45 -6.65
C TYR A 72 -15.13 18.02 -8.03
N GLY A 73 -14.90 16.72 -8.26
CA GLY A 73 -14.38 16.22 -9.54
C GLY A 73 -15.30 16.54 -10.74
N GLN A 74 -16.59 16.73 -10.49
CA GLN A 74 -17.57 17.16 -11.50
C GLN A 74 -17.29 18.57 -12.04
N GLU A 75 -16.70 19.47 -11.24
CA GLU A 75 -16.35 20.84 -11.64
C GLU A 75 -15.06 20.88 -12.46
N ILE A 76 -14.14 19.92 -12.27
CA ILE A 76 -12.83 19.89 -12.97
C ILE A 76 -12.96 19.19 -14.33
N VAL A 77 -13.58 18.01 -14.36
CA VAL A 77 -13.56 17.10 -15.52
C VAL A 77 -14.90 17.11 -16.28
N GLY A 78 -15.92 17.75 -15.71
CA GLY A 78 -17.28 17.76 -16.23
C GLY A 78 -18.10 16.54 -15.77
N ARG A 79 -19.41 16.75 -15.58
CA ARG A 79 -20.33 15.72 -15.05
C ARG A 79 -20.31 14.42 -15.84
N TRP A 80 -20.19 14.51 -17.16
CA TRP A 80 -20.21 13.34 -18.06
C TRP A 80 -19.00 12.41 -17.90
N LEU A 81 -17.80 12.96 -17.67
CA LEU A 81 -16.59 12.17 -17.49
C LEU A 81 -16.37 11.76 -16.02
N HIS A 82 -16.94 12.52 -15.09
CA HIS A 82 -16.81 12.26 -13.66
C HIS A 82 -17.47 10.95 -13.21
N TYR A 83 -18.71 10.67 -13.61
CA TYR A 83 -19.40 9.45 -13.17
C TYR A 83 -18.71 8.15 -13.63
N PRO A 84 -18.31 7.99 -14.91
CA PRO A 84 -17.53 6.84 -15.34
C PRO A 84 -16.18 6.72 -14.61
N LEU A 85 -15.50 7.84 -14.37
CA LEU A 85 -14.22 7.84 -13.66
C LEU A 85 -14.36 7.43 -12.20
N LEU A 86 -15.41 7.89 -11.52
CA LEU A 86 -15.75 7.46 -10.16
C LEU A 86 -16.05 5.96 -10.11
N LEU A 87 -16.83 5.46 -11.07
CA LEU A 87 -17.15 4.04 -11.18
C LEU A 87 -15.88 3.21 -11.42
N PHE A 88 -15.00 3.67 -12.31
CA PHE A 88 -13.73 3.02 -12.59
C PHE A 88 -12.84 2.95 -11.33
N ILE A 89 -12.74 4.06 -10.57
CA ILE A 89 -11.99 4.07 -9.30
C ILE A 89 -12.61 3.11 -8.28
N ALA A 90 -13.94 3.09 -8.16
CA ALA A 90 -14.63 2.19 -7.23
C ALA A 90 -14.41 0.71 -7.59
N VAL A 91 -14.54 0.35 -8.86
CA VAL A 91 -14.29 -1.01 -9.36
C VAL A 91 -12.83 -1.40 -9.18
N SER A 92 -11.89 -0.50 -9.49
CA SER A 92 -10.46 -0.74 -9.30
C SER A 92 -10.12 -1.02 -7.83
N ASN A 93 -10.63 -0.21 -6.91
CA ASN A 93 -10.46 -0.44 -5.47
C ASN A 93 -11.06 -1.77 -5.01
N LEU A 94 -12.23 -2.14 -5.54
CA LEU A 94 -12.86 -3.43 -5.23
C LEU A 94 -12.00 -4.60 -5.73
N LEU A 95 -11.45 -4.51 -6.95
CA LEU A 95 -10.55 -5.53 -7.50
C LEU A 95 -9.26 -5.67 -6.66
N ILE A 96 -8.66 -4.55 -6.25
CA ILE A 96 -7.50 -4.56 -5.35
C ILE A 96 -7.84 -5.21 -4.01
N ALA A 97 -9.01 -4.91 -3.44
CA ALA A 97 -9.46 -5.53 -2.20
C ALA A 97 -9.67 -7.05 -2.34
N ILE A 98 -10.21 -7.49 -3.48
CA ILE A 98 -10.35 -8.93 -3.80
C ILE A 98 -8.96 -9.56 -3.88
N ILE A 99 -8.03 -9.00 -4.64
CA ILE A 99 -6.66 -9.53 -4.77
C ILE A 99 -6.00 -9.65 -3.40
N ASN A 100 -6.04 -8.60 -2.58
CA ASN A 100 -5.48 -8.62 -1.22
C ASN A 100 -6.10 -9.71 -0.34
N PHE A 101 -7.38 -10.01 -0.53
CA PHE A 101 -8.06 -11.08 0.19
C PHE A 101 -7.58 -12.48 -0.23
N TRP A 102 -7.41 -12.70 -1.54
CA TRP A 102 -6.85 -13.97 -2.06
C TRP A 102 -5.42 -14.19 -1.58
N GLU A 103 -4.59 -13.15 -1.67
CA GLU A 103 -3.20 -13.22 -1.22
C GLU A 103 -3.10 -13.50 0.29
N LEU A 104 -3.95 -12.88 1.11
CA LEU A 104 -4.03 -13.17 2.55
C LEU A 104 -4.38 -14.65 2.79
N GLN A 105 -5.35 -15.19 2.03
CA GLN A 105 -5.75 -16.58 2.14
C GLN A 105 -4.60 -17.53 1.76
N ASP A 106 -3.88 -17.24 0.68
CA ASP A 106 -2.75 -18.05 0.22
C ASP A 106 -1.61 -18.06 1.24
N VAL A 107 -1.29 -16.89 1.81
CA VAL A 107 -0.31 -16.78 2.91
C VAL A 107 -0.76 -17.61 4.12
N MET A 108 -2.04 -17.60 4.48
CA MET A 108 -2.56 -18.39 5.60
C MET A 108 -2.46 -19.90 5.33
N ILE A 109 -2.79 -20.34 4.12
CA ILE A 109 -2.66 -21.75 3.72
C ILE A 109 -1.18 -22.17 3.74
N GLN A 110 -0.29 -21.37 3.17
CA GLN A 110 1.11 -21.73 2.99
C GLN A 110 1.89 -21.79 4.30
N PHE A 111 1.68 -20.83 5.21
CA PHE A 111 2.49 -20.70 6.42
C PHE A 111 1.86 -21.30 7.67
N TYR A 112 0.53 -21.34 7.75
CA TYR A 112 -0.16 -21.68 9.01
C TYR A 112 -1.05 -22.93 8.89
N LEU A 113 -1.86 -23.04 7.83
CA LEU A 113 -2.95 -24.02 7.72
C LEU A 113 -2.89 -24.87 6.44
N VAL A 114 -1.74 -25.49 6.17
CA VAL A 114 -1.46 -26.25 4.93
C VAL A 114 -2.51 -27.33 4.62
N SER A 115 -3.06 -27.97 5.65
CA SER A 115 -4.01 -29.09 5.50
C SER A 115 -5.49 -28.70 5.58
N THR A 116 -5.81 -27.41 5.72
CA THR A 116 -7.21 -26.96 5.91
C THR A 116 -7.84 -26.61 4.57
N PRO A 117 -9.12 -26.95 4.33
CA PRO A 117 -9.77 -26.63 3.07
C PRO A 117 -9.88 -25.11 2.84
N PRO A 118 -9.64 -24.62 1.61
CA PRO A 118 -9.58 -23.19 1.30
C PRO A 118 -10.84 -22.39 1.67
N TRP A 119 -12.02 -22.98 1.47
CA TRP A 119 -13.31 -22.32 1.76
C TRP A 119 -13.50 -21.98 3.25
N ALA A 120 -12.94 -22.80 4.15
CA ALA A 120 -13.04 -22.56 5.59
C ALA A 120 -12.16 -21.37 6.02
N ILE A 121 -10.97 -21.25 5.42
CA ILE A 121 -10.07 -20.12 5.65
C ILE A 121 -10.68 -18.84 5.09
N ALA A 122 -11.23 -18.88 3.87
CA ALA A 122 -11.93 -17.75 3.27
C ALA A 122 -13.10 -17.28 4.14
N ALA A 123 -13.91 -18.20 4.67
CA ALA A 123 -15.02 -17.86 5.56
C ALA A 123 -14.53 -17.18 6.86
N LEU A 124 -13.45 -17.68 7.45
CA LEU A 124 -12.88 -17.13 8.69
C LEU A 124 -12.25 -15.74 8.46
N CYS A 125 -11.44 -15.58 7.42
CA CYS A 125 -10.88 -14.29 7.02
C CYS A 125 -12.00 -13.28 6.68
N GLY A 126 -13.02 -13.71 5.95
CA GLY A 126 -14.19 -12.87 5.62
C GLY A 126 -14.96 -12.43 6.85
N LEU A 127 -15.15 -13.33 7.83
CA LEU A 127 -15.81 -12.99 9.10
C LEU A 127 -15.00 -11.97 9.91
N CYS A 128 -13.67 -12.13 9.97
CA CYS A 128 -12.77 -11.17 10.62
C CYS A 128 -12.85 -9.78 9.98
N ILE A 129 -12.90 -9.70 8.64
CA ILE A 129 -13.04 -8.44 7.90
C ILE A 129 -14.41 -7.81 8.19
N ALA A 130 -15.49 -8.59 8.08
CA ALA A 130 -16.84 -8.11 8.36
C ALA A 130 -16.99 -7.60 9.81
N TYR A 131 -16.37 -8.30 10.76
CA TYR A 131 -16.30 -7.87 12.16
C TYR A 131 -15.55 -6.55 12.27
N THR A 132 -14.36 -6.44 11.67
CA THR A 132 -13.54 -5.22 11.68
C THR A 132 -14.28 -4.01 11.12
N VAL A 133 -15.00 -4.17 10.00
CA VAL A 133 -15.82 -3.10 9.42
C VAL A 133 -16.92 -2.66 10.38
N ARG A 134 -17.51 -3.60 11.16
CA ARG A 134 -18.55 -3.30 12.16
C ARG A 134 -18.02 -2.48 13.35
N PHE A 135 -16.76 -2.63 13.76
CA PHE A 135 -16.14 -1.78 14.80
C PHE A 135 -15.81 -0.36 14.32
N GLY A 136 -15.89 -0.15 13.01
CA GLY A 136 -15.70 1.14 12.38
C GLY A 136 -14.24 1.56 12.27
N VAL A 137 -14.06 2.68 11.58
CA VAL A 137 -12.76 3.16 11.11
C VAL A 137 -11.80 3.53 12.25
N LYS A 138 -12.31 4.00 13.40
CA LYS A 138 -11.47 4.37 14.56
C LYS A 138 -10.72 3.18 15.15
N SER A 139 -11.34 2.00 15.15
CA SER A 139 -10.70 0.78 15.65
C SER A 139 -9.53 0.38 14.75
N VAL A 140 -9.72 0.48 13.43
CA VAL A 140 -8.69 0.18 12.43
C VAL A 140 -7.48 1.10 12.59
N PHE A 141 -7.68 2.41 12.75
CA PHE A 141 -6.57 3.35 12.97
C PHE A 141 -5.77 3.06 14.24
N ARG A 142 -6.45 2.73 15.34
CA ARG A 142 -5.77 2.36 16.61
C ARG A 142 -5.00 1.05 16.48
N ALA A 143 -5.58 0.05 15.81
CA ALA A 143 -4.90 -1.21 15.54
C ALA A 143 -3.66 -0.99 14.65
N ALA A 144 -3.78 -0.15 13.62
CA ALA A 144 -2.67 0.19 12.73
C ALA A 144 -1.51 0.88 13.46
N GLU A 145 -1.75 1.72 14.46
CA GLU A 145 -0.65 2.30 15.25
C GLU A 145 0.14 1.24 16.01
N GLY A 146 -0.53 0.27 16.64
CA GLY A 146 0.13 -0.82 17.34
C GLY A 146 0.92 -1.72 16.38
N LEU A 147 0.30 -2.10 15.26
CA LEU A 147 0.94 -2.92 14.22
C LEU A 147 2.12 -2.20 13.56
N PHE A 148 2.06 -0.88 13.41
CA PHE A 148 3.16 -0.10 12.85
C PHE A 148 4.42 -0.20 13.73
N PHE A 149 4.30 -0.05 15.05
CA PHE A 149 5.44 -0.20 15.95
C PHE A 149 5.99 -1.63 15.94
N PHE A 150 5.11 -2.62 15.90
CA PHE A 150 5.52 -4.02 15.79
C PHE A 150 6.29 -4.27 14.48
N SER A 151 5.74 -3.83 13.34
CA SER A 151 6.35 -3.94 12.03
C SER A 151 7.71 -3.25 11.96
N LEU A 152 7.81 -2.05 12.53
CA LEU A 152 9.07 -1.29 12.59
C LEU A 152 10.12 -2.03 13.42
N LEU A 153 9.73 -2.59 14.57
CA LEU A 153 10.62 -3.35 15.43
C LEU A 153 11.11 -4.63 14.72
N SER A 154 10.19 -5.39 14.11
CA SER A 154 10.54 -6.56 13.30
C SER A 154 11.51 -6.21 12.18
N PHE A 155 11.27 -5.11 11.47
CA PHE A 155 12.17 -4.65 10.40
C PHE A 155 13.57 -4.29 10.91
N LEU A 156 13.68 -3.72 12.11
CA LEU A 156 14.98 -3.40 12.72
C LEU A 156 15.73 -4.64 13.23
N LEU A 157 15.01 -5.66 13.69
CA LEU A 157 15.57 -6.92 14.18
C LEU A 157 16.12 -7.81 13.06
N ILE A 158 15.49 -7.81 11.88
CA ILE A 158 15.89 -8.70 10.77
C ILE A 158 17.37 -8.50 10.36
N PRO A 159 17.88 -7.28 10.10
CA PRO A 159 19.29 -7.07 9.76
C PRO A 159 20.25 -7.54 10.87
N ILE A 160 19.86 -7.37 12.13
CA ILE A 160 20.69 -7.79 13.28
C ILE A 160 20.82 -9.32 13.30
N LEU A 161 19.71 -10.04 13.11
CA LEU A 161 19.72 -11.51 13.03
C LEU A 161 20.47 -12.04 11.80
N VAL A 162 20.39 -11.33 10.67
CA VAL A 162 21.00 -11.76 9.40
C VAL A 162 22.47 -11.35 9.29
N SER A 163 22.95 -10.46 10.17
CA SER A 163 24.30 -9.89 10.12
C SER A 163 25.42 -10.95 10.10
N GLU A 164 25.23 -12.08 10.77
CA GLU A 164 26.20 -13.18 10.82
C GLU A 164 26.33 -13.94 9.49
N ASN A 165 25.27 -13.95 8.67
CA ASN A 165 25.22 -14.68 7.40
C ASN A 165 25.31 -13.75 6.18
N PHE A 166 25.61 -12.46 6.40
CA PHE A 166 25.56 -11.46 5.34
C PHE A 166 26.77 -11.55 4.41
N ASN A 167 26.56 -12.12 3.22
CA ASN A 167 27.62 -12.27 2.22
C ASN A 167 27.89 -10.95 1.48
N TRP A 168 29.05 -10.34 1.75
CA TRP A 168 29.53 -9.09 1.13
C TRP A 168 29.64 -9.11 -0.40
N PHE A 169 29.57 -10.27 -1.04
CA PHE A 169 29.55 -10.38 -2.51
C PHE A 169 28.27 -9.81 -3.15
N SER A 170 27.13 -9.84 -2.45
CA SER A 170 25.84 -9.37 -3.00
C SER A 170 25.84 -7.86 -3.25
N ILE A 171 26.51 -7.05 -2.42
CA ILE A 171 26.60 -5.59 -2.60
C ILE A 171 27.46 -5.23 -3.83
N ARG A 172 28.53 -6.00 -4.10
CA ARG A 172 29.36 -5.80 -5.29
C ARG A 172 28.63 -6.15 -6.59
N GLY A 173 27.73 -7.13 -6.54
CA GLY A 173 26.84 -7.47 -7.64
C GLY A 173 25.94 -6.31 -8.08
N ILE A 174 25.40 -5.55 -7.12
CA ILE A 174 24.57 -4.35 -7.37
C ILE A 174 25.38 -3.27 -8.10
N ALA A 175 26.65 -3.06 -7.71
CA ALA A 175 27.50 -2.04 -8.30
C ALA A 175 28.04 -2.42 -9.70
N THR A 176 28.22 -3.72 -9.97
CA THR A 176 28.89 -4.21 -11.19
C THR A 176 27.91 -4.52 -12.33
N TYR A 177 26.70 -4.99 -12.02
CA TYR A 177 25.65 -5.32 -13.00
C TYR A 177 24.55 -4.26 -13.07
N PHE A 178 24.91 -2.98 -13.05
CA PHE A 178 23.93 -1.89 -13.12
C PHE A 178 23.25 -1.85 -14.49
N SER A 179 21.98 -2.25 -14.54
CA SER A 179 21.17 -2.18 -15.75
C SER A 179 19.91 -1.34 -15.49
N VAL A 180 19.84 -0.18 -16.16
CA VAL A 180 18.71 0.76 -16.02
C VAL A 180 17.41 0.12 -16.52
N ARG A 181 17.50 -0.77 -17.51
CA ARG A 181 16.37 -1.45 -18.12
C ARG A 181 15.70 -2.45 -17.18
N GLU A 182 16.47 -3.22 -16.41
CA GLU A 182 15.92 -4.16 -15.43
C GLU A 182 15.47 -3.44 -14.15
N ALA A 183 16.08 -2.31 -13.81
CA ALA A 183 15.62 -1.47 -12.70
C ALA A 183 14.26 -0.79 -13.00
N TRP A 184 13.95 -0.51 -14.27
CA TRP A 184 12.71 0.15 -14.68
C TRP A 184 11.45 -0.68 -14.42
N SER A 185 11.50 -2.00 -14.58
CA SER A 185 10.35 -2.87 -14.29
C SER A 185 9.97 -2.78 -12.81
N SER A 186 10.96 -2.91 -11.92
CA SER A 186 10.79 -2.69 -10.49
C SER A 186 10.27 -1.29 -10.17
N ALA A 187 10.83 -0.25 -10.80
CA ALA A 187 10.38 1.13 -10.60
C ALA A 187 8.93 1.36 -11.04
N TYR A 188 8.49 0.76 -12.14
CA TYR A 188 7.12 0.83 -12.60
C TYR A 188 6.15 0.18 -11.61
N TYR A 189 6.45 -1.03 -11.15
CA TYR A 189 5.61 -1.73 -10.16
C TYR A 189 5.52 -0.95 -8.85
N THR A 190 6.65 -0.45 -8.33
CA THR A 190 6.67 0.36 -7.11
C THR A 190 5.92 1.68 -7.30
N SER A 191 6.17 2.41 -8.39
CA SER A 191 5.46 3.68 -8.64
C SER A 191 3.96 3.50 -8.83
N SER A 192 3.50 2.38 -9.40
CA SER A 192 2.08 2.08 -9.55
C SER A 192 1.39 1.88 -8.20
N VAL A 193 2.00 1.16 -7.27
CA VAL A 193 1.44 0.93 -5.93
C VAL A 193 1.46 2.23 -5.12
N PHE A 194 2.62 2.90 -5.06
CA PHE A 194 2.74 4.18 -4.36
C PHE A 194 1.84 5.26 -4.98
N GLY A 195 1.67 5.28 -6.29
CA GLY A 195 0.79 6.22 -6.99
C GLY A 195 -0.69 5.91 -6.78
N GLY A 196 -1.11 4.66 -6.98
CA GLY A 196 -2.51 4.23 -6.89
C GLY A 196 -3.07 4.36 -5.48
N ASP A 197 -2.32 3.89 -4.49
CA ASP A 197 -2.76 3.93 -3.08
C ASP A 197 -2.79 5.36 -2.55
N VAL A 198 -1.88 6.22 -3.02
CA VAL A 198 -1.85 7.61 -2.57
C VAL A 198 -2.85 8.50 -3.31
N VAL A 199 -3.18 8.19 -4.57
CA VAL A 199 -4.35 8.77 -5.22
C VAL A 199 -5.61 8.41 -4.41
N CYS A 200 -5.80 7.14 -4.04
CA CYS A 200 -6.94 6.75 -3.21
C CYS A 200 -6.90 7.45 -1.84
N ALA A 201 -5.72 7.53 -1.20
CA ALA A 201 -5.53 8.27 0.04
C ALA A 201 -5.97 9.73 -0.12
N ALA A 202 -5.44 10.45 -1.11
CA ALA A 202 -5.78 11.85 -1.36
C ALA A 202 -7.28 12.04 -1.63
N TYR A 203 -7.94 11.11 -2.31
CA TYR A 203 -9.38 11.23 -2.61
C TYR A 203 -10.26 11.05 -1.36
N PHE A 204 -9.83 10.22 -0.40
CA PHE A 204 -10.59 9.92 0.83
C PHE A 204 -10.19 10.73 2.06
N SER A 205 -8.98 11.30 2.10
CA SER A 205 -8.42 11.92 3.33
C SER A 205 -8.29 13.44 3.29
N VAL A 206 -8.52 14.12 2.16
CA VAL A 206 -8.43 15.59 2.05
C VAL A 206 -9.22 16.36 3.12
N PRO A 207 -10.47 16.02 3.46
CA PRO A 207 -11.17 16.74 4.54
C PRO A 207 -10.69 16.38 5.95
N VAL A 208 -9.85 15.35 6.12
CA VAL A 208 -9.20 15.03 7.42
C VAL A 208 -7.92 15.85 7.62
N PHE A 209 -7.28 16.33 6.55
CA PHE A 209 -6.07 17.16 6.63
C PHE A 209 -6.34 18.66 6.82
N ALA A 210 -7.59 19.09 6.69
CA ALA A 210 -7.97 20.50 6.72
C ALA A 210 -8.60 20.99 8.04
N GLY A 211 -8.69 20.10 9.04
CA GLY A 211 -9.19 20.40 10.39
C GLY A 211 -8.06 20.56 11.40
#